data_AF-A0AA44QA70-F1
#
_entry.id   AF-A0AA44QA70-F1
#
_cell.length_a   1.000
_cell.length_b   1.000
_cell.length_c   1.000
_cell.angle_alpha   90.00
_cell.angle_beta   90.00
_cell.angle_gamma   90.00
#
_symmetry.space_group_name_H-M   'P 1'
#
loop_
_entity.id
_entity.type
_entity.pdbx_description
1 polymer ?
#
loop_
_entity_poly.entity_id
_entity_poly.type
_entity_poly.pdbx_seq_one_letter_code
_entity_poly.pdbx_strand_id
1 'polypeptide(L)'
;MTTWFVVMLALFGGLKILVSSIPTSVVESFVSRFELHPQLNEEVATVTVDGKRLDVEDKIQIINQFNEAIFLEKYYFPPQHEGIPLVIETKRGKHDVKFLIYSFDDHVDVIKQYKKKVIAYTLRSKTLQHRNMLVAGDVV
;
A
#
# COMPACT_ATOMS: atom_id res chain seq x y z
N MET A 1 -48.65 16.83 3.15
CA MET A 1 -48.23 15.69 2.30
C MET A 1 -47.39 16.15 1.09
N THR A 2 -47.83 17.13 0.30
CA THR A 2 -47.13 17.60 -0.92
C THR A 2 -45.86 18.43 -0.66
N THR A 3 -45.85 19.32 0.34
CA THR A 3 -44.64 20.09 0.73
C THR A 3 -43.48 19.19 1.14
N TRP A 4 -43.77 18.12 1.90
CA TRP A 4 -42.77 17.15 2.31
C TRP A 4 -42.19 16.37 1.11
N PHE A 5 -43.04 16.01 0.14
CA PHE A 5 -42.61 15.37 -1.09
C PHE A 5 -41.66 16.26 -1.90
N VAL A 6 -41.98 17.55 -2.04
CA VAL A 6 -41.12 18.52 -2.76
C VAL A 6 -39.77 18.71 -2.06
N VAL A 7 -39.77 18.80 -0.72
CA VAL A 7 -38.53 18.90 0.07
C VAL A 7 -37.66 17.65 -0.11
N MET A 8 -38.26 16.46 -0.05
CA MET A 8 -37.54 15.21 -0.32
C MET A 8 -36.99 15.17 -1.75
N LEU A 9 -37.78 15.59 -2.74
CA LEU A 9 -37.33 15.61 -4.14
C LEU A 9 -36.12 16.55 -4.33
N ALA A 10 -36.13 17.73 -3.71
CA ALA A 10 -35.02 18.66 -3.75
C ALA A 10 -33.76 18.11 -3.06
N LEU A 11 -33.92 17.47 -1.89
CA LEU A 11 -32.84 16.80 -1.17
C LEU A 11 -32.21 15.66 -1.98
N PHE A 12 -33.04 14.74 -2.50
CA PHE A 12 -32.55 13.61 -3.29
C PHE A 12 -31.98 14.04 -4.65
N GLY A 13 -32.60 15.04 -5.30
CA GLY A 13 -32.11 15.61 -6.56
C GLY A 13 -30.74 16.28 -6.38
N GLY A 14 -30.61 17.13 -5.36
CA GLY A 14 -29.35 17.78 -5.01
C GLY A 14 -28.26 16.79 -4.63
N LEU A 15 -28.59 15.79 -3.80
CA LEU A 15 -27.66 14.72 -3.43
C LEU A 15 -27.20 13.91 -4.65
N LYS A 16 -28.12 13.58 -5.57
CA LYS A 16 -27.79 12.83 -6.79
C LYS A 16 -26.79 13.58 -7.66
N ILE A 17 -27.01 14.88 -7.87
CA ILE A 17 -26.10 15.74 -8.63
C ILE A 17 -24.72 15.74 -7.96
N LEU A 18 -24.67 15.95 -6.65
CA LEU A 18 -23.42 15.98 -5.89
C LEU A 18 -22.65 14.66 -6.01
N VAL A 19 -23.31 13.51 -5.83
CA VAL A 19 -22.68 12.19 -5.95
C VAL A 19 -22.21 11.90 -7.38
N SER A 20 -22.99 12.28 -8.39
CA SER A 20 -22.63 12.06 -9.80
C SER A 20 -21.52 12.97 -10.33
N SER A 21 -21.27 14.10 -9.66
CA SER A 21 -20.32 15.13 -10.09
C SER A 21 -19.07 15.21 -9.21
N ILE A 22 -18.84 14.21 -8.34
CA ILE A 22 -17.58 14.11 -7.61
C ILE A 22 -16.46 13.85 -8.63
N PRO A 23 -15.44 14.70 -8.72
CA PRO A 23 -14.32 14.48 -9.63
C PRO A 23 -13.62 13.16 -9.33
N THR A 24 -13.22 12.41 -10.37
CA THR A 24 -12.54 11.11 -10.23
C THR A 24 -11.34 11.18 -9.30
N SER A 25 -10.53 12.25 -9.39
CA SER A 25 -9.37 12.45 -8.51
C SER A 25 -9.72 12.54 -7.02
N VAL A 26 -10.88 13.09 -6.67
CA VAL A 26 -11.36 13.14 -5.28
C VAL A 26 -11.77 11.75 -4.82
N VAL A 27 -12.43 10.98 -5.69
CA VAL A 27 -12.81 9.59 -5.42
C VAL A 27 -11.56 8.73 -5.21
N GLU A 28 -10.57 8.79 -6.10
CA GLU A 28 -9.30 8.07 -5.99
C GLU A 28 -8.54 8.45 -4.71
N SER A 29 -8.48 9.74 -4.35
CA SER A 29 -7.87 10.19 -3.09
C SER A 29 -8.63 9.67 -1.85
N PHE A 30 -9.94 9.48 -1.95
CA PHE A 30 -10.73 8.89 -0.88
C PHE A 30 -10.51 7.38 -0.78
N VAL A 31 -10.57 6.65 -1.90
CA VAL A 31 -10.40 5.19 -1.96
C VAL A 31 -8.99 4.77 -1.56
N SER A 32 -7.96 5.45 -2.05
CA SER A 32 -6.54 5.19 -1.68
C SER A 32 -6.28 5.27 -0.18
N ARG A 33 -7.17 5.93 0.58
CA ARG A 33 -7.04 5.97 2.03
C ARG A 33 -7.36 4.64 2.70
N PHE A 34 -8.23 3.85 2.10
CA PHE A 34 -8.70 2.58 2.65
C PHE A 34 -7.99 1.38 2.04
N GLU A 35 -7.18 1.59 0.99
CA GLU A 35 -6.32 0.56 0.43
C GLU A 35 -5.36 -0.01 1.49
N LEU A 36 -5.49 -1.31 1.72
CA LEU A 36 -4.58 -2.08 2.58
C LEU A 36 -3.16 -2.03 1.99
N HIS A 37 -3.08 -2.24 0.68
CA HIS A 37 -1.89 -2.19 -0.13
C HIS A 37 -1.95 -0.95 -1.06
N PRO A 38 -1.47 0.22 -0.59
CA PRO A 38 -1.53 1.46 -1.37
C PRO A 38 -0.40 1.50 -2.40
N GLN A 39 -0.65 2.15 -3.54
CA GLN A 39 0.41 2.51 -4.47
C GLN A 39 1.34 3.56 -3.86
N LEU A 40 2.65 3.35 -4.03
CA LEU A 40 3.72 4.17 -3.51
C LEU A 40 4.28 5.08 -4.61
N ASN A 41 4.59 6.33 -4.24
CA ASN A 41 5.29 7.27 -5.11
C ASN A 41 6.81 7.08 -4.96
N GLU A 42 7.47 6.82 -6.08
CA GLU A 42 8.92 6.64 -6.20
C GLU A 42 9.72 7.84 -5.70
N GLU A 43 9.24 9.06 -5.90
CA GLU A 43 9.97 10.28 -5.52
C GLU A 43 10.12 10.42 -4.00
N VAL A 44 9.09 9.99 -3.25
CA VAL A 44 8.98 10.24 -1.80
C VAL A 44 9.40 9.03 -0.98
N ALA A 45 9.22 7.81 -1.50
CA ALA A 45 9.57 6.60 -0.76
C ALA A 45 11.09 6.39 -0.71
N THR A 46 11.57 5.82 0.39
CA THR A 46 12.94 5.33 0.55
C THR A 46 12.89 3.83 0.77
N VAL A 47 13.78 3.11 0.09
CA VAL A 47 13.89 1.65 0.21
C VAL A 47 15.24 1.32 0.81
N THR A 48 15.23 0.44 1.81
CA THR A 48 16.41 -0.02 2.54
C THR A 48 16.40 -1.54 2.69
N VAL A 49 17.57 -2.15 2.65
CA VAL A 49 17.80 -3.57 2.95
C VAL A 49 18.97 -3.64 3.91
N ASP A 50 18.83 -4.36 5.02
CA ASP A 50 19.87 -4.48 6.05
C ASP A 50 20.41 -3.11 6.53
N GLY A 51 19.51 -2.12 6.64
CA GLY A 51 19.87 -0.75 7.02
C GLY A 51 20.60 0.07 5.95
N LYS A 52 20.94 -0.51 4.80
CA LYS A 52 21.58 0.19 3.67
C LYS A 52 20.51 0.70 2.71
N ARG A 53 20.65 1.96 2.27
CA ARG A 53 19.79 2.53 1.22
C ARG A 53 20.20 1.93 -0.12
N LEU A 54 19.21 1.58 -0.93
CA LEU A 54 19.44 1.08 -2.28
C LEU A 54 19.68 2.22 -3.27
N ASP A 55 20.34 1.89 -4.37
CA ASP A 55 20.52 2.79 -5.50
C ASP A 55 19.17 3.21 -6.09
N VAL A 56 19.19 4.34 -6.81
CA VAL A 56 17.98 4.97 -7.35
C VAL A 56 17.23 4.02 -8.30
N GLU A 57 17.94 3.28 -9.14
CA GLU A 57 17.35 2.33 -10.10
C GLU A 57 16.70 1.14 -9.38
N ASP A 58 17.43 0.49 -8.47
CA ASP A 58 16.93 -0.62 -7.66
C ASP A 58 15.69 -0.22 -6.85
N LYS A 59 15.73 0.99 -6.28
CA LYS A 59 14.62 1.57 -5.54
C LYS A 59 13.37 1.69 -6.42
N ILE A 60 13.49 2.28 -7.62
CA ILE A 60 12.38 2.45 -8.57
C ILE A 60 11.80 1.09 -8.94
N GLN A 61 12.66 0.12 -9.23
CA GLN A 61 12.24 -1.23 -9.58
C GLN A 61 11.43 -1.88 -8.45
N ILE A 62 11.88 -1.79 -7.20
CA ILE A 62 11.18 -2.37 -6.05
C ILE A 62 9.82 -1.71 -5.83
N ILE A 63 9.75 -0.39 -5.96
CA ILE A 63 8.50 0.34 -5.77
C ILE A 63 7.49 -0.07 -6.85
N ASN A 64 7.91 -0.22 -8.10
CA ASN A 64 7.05 -0.72 -9.16
C ASN A 64 6.59 -2.15 -8.90
N GLN A 65 7.50 -3.04 -8.52
CA GLN A 65 7.16 -4.43 -8.18
C GLN A 65 6.22 -4.52 -6.98
N PHE A 66 6.33 -3.60 -6.01
CA PHE A 66 5.39 -3.46 -4.91
C PHE A 66 4.03 -3.00 -5.42
N ASN A 67 3.97 -1.94 -6.21
CA ASN A 67 2.72 -1.38 -6.73
C ASN A 67 1.95 -2.35 -7.66
N GLU A 68 2.66 -3.22 -8.36
CA GLU A 68 2.10 -4.25 -9.25
C GLU A 68 1.71 -5.55 -8.51
N ALA A 69 2.06 -5.67 -7.22
CA ALA A 69 1.79 -6.89 -6.46
C ALA A 69 0.29 -7.08 -6.23
N ILE A 70 -0.15 -8.34 -6.31
CA ILE A 70 -1.56 -8.69 -6.13
C ILE A 70 -1.81 -8.99 -4.65
N PHE A 71 -2.70 -8.23 -4.02
CA PHE A 71 -3.18 -8.52 -2.68
C PHE A 71 -3.94 -9.85 -2.64
N LEU A 72 -3.57 -10.73 -1.70
CA LEU A 72 -4.24 -12.01 -1.50
C LEU A 72 -5.15 -11.97 -0.28
N GLU A 73 -4.58 -11.84 0.91
CA GLU A 73 -5.33 -11.88 2.15
C GLU A 73 -4.68 -11.04 3.25
N LYS A 74 -5.50 -10.66 4.23
CA LYS A 74 -5.07 -9.91 5.41
C LYS A 74 -4.97 -10.85 6.61
N TYR A 75 -3.87 -10.76 7.36
CA TYR A 75 -3.71 -11.50 8.59
C TYR A 75 -4.53 -10.91 9.74
N TYR A 76 -5.04 -11.79 10.61
CA TYR A 76 -5.67 -11.39 11.85
C TYR A 76 -4.65 -10.87 12.87
N PHE A 77 -3.50 -11.53 12.98
CA PHE A 77 -2.38 -11.13 13.82
C PHE A 77 -1.09 -11.06 12.98
N PRO A 78 -0.21 -10.07 13.18
CA PRO A 78 1.04 -9.98 12.43
C PRO A 78 1.92 -11.22 12.66
N PRO A 79 2.30 -11.96 11.61
CA PRO A 79 3.25 -13.05 11.75
C PRO A 79 4.59 -12.53 12.30
N GLN A 80 5.24 -13.34 13.13
CA GLN A 80 6.61 -13.11 13.54
C GLN A 80 7.51 -13.79 12.51
N HIS A 81 8.28 -12.98 11.78
CA HIS A 81 9.25 -13.48 10.83
C HIS A 81 10.66 -13.26 11.34
N GLU A 82 11.48 -14.29 11.21
CA GLU A 82 12.93 -14.22 11.38
C GLU A 82 13.57 -14.01 10.01
N GLY A 83 14.47 -13.04 9.88
CA GLY A 83 15.11 -12.68 8.61
C GLY A 83 15.26 -11.18 8.42
N ILE A 84 16.02 -10.79 7.41
CA ILE A 84 16.27 -9.38 7.07
C ILE A 84 15.14 -8.92 6.12
N PRO A 85 14.21 -8.07 6.56
CA PRO A 85 13.16 -7.58 5.69
C PRO A 85 13.72 -6.54 4.71
N LEU A 86 13.07 -6.47 3.56
CA LEU A 86 13.09 -5.27 2.73
C LEU A 86 12.21 -4.22 3.40
N VAL A 87 12.76 -3.03 3.65
CA VAL A 87 12.08 -1.96 4.37
C VAL A 87 11.80 -0.79 3.44
N ILE A 88 10.53 -0.46 3.25
CA ILE A 88 10.09 0.73 2.51
C ILE A 88 9.53 1.75 3.50
N GLU A 89 10.09 2.95 3.51
CA GLU A 89 9.65 4.07 4.33
C GLU A 89 9.12 5.17 3.42
N THR A 90 7.92 5.66 3.71
CA THR A 90 7.26 6.72 2.93
C THR A 90 6.41 7.61 3.83
N LYS A 91 5.91 8.71 3.29
CA LYS A 91 4.98 9.61 3.98
C LYS A 91 3.61 9.53 3.38
N ARG A 92 2.60 9.38 4.23
CA ARG A 92 1.19 9.53 3.87
C ARG A 92 0.61 10.74 4.58
N GLY A 93 0.50 11.84 3.84
CA GLY A 93 0.20 13.14 4.42
C GLY A 93 1.31 13.56 5.39
N LYS A 94 0.95 13.81 6.66
CA LYS A 94 1.90 14.21 7.71
C LYS A 94 2.49 13.05 8.52
N HIS A 95 2.23 11.81 8.11
CA HIS A 95 2.54 10.63 8.92
C HIS A 95 3.47 9.69 8.17
N ASP A 96 4.50 9.22 8.86
CA ASP A 96 5.40 8.21 8.34
C ASP A 96 4.68 6.85 8.28
N VAL A 97 4.96 6.12 7.22
CA VAL A 97 4.46 4.77 6.97
C VAL A 97 5.67 3.89 6.68
N LYS A 98 5.75 2.76 7.38
CA LYS A 98 6.82 1.78 7.19
C LYS A 98 6.23 0.46 6.75
N PHE A 99 6.80 -0.12 5.70
CA PHE A 99 6.46 -1.45 5.21
C PHE A 99 7.67 -2.34 5.42
N LEU A 100 7.49 -3.45 6.13
CA LEU A 100 8.47 -4.53 6.23
C LEU A 100 7.98 -5.65 5.32
N ILE A 101 8.81 -6.04 4.37
CA ILE A 101 8.47 -6.99 3.31
C ILE A 101 9.36 -8.21 3.48
N TYR A 102 8.72 -9.37 3.61
CA TYR A 102 9.34 -10.67 3.76
C TYR A 102 8.98 -11.52 2.54
N SER A 103 9.99 -11.90 1.76
CA SER A 103 9.79 -12.72 0.56
C SER A 103 9.93 -14.20 0.90
N PHE A 104 8.93 -14.98 0.49
CA PHE A 104 8.91 -16.45 0.54
C PHE A 104 8.79 -17.00 -0.88
N ASP A 105 8.98 -18.32 -1.04
CA ASP A 105 8.97 -18.97 -2.35
C ASP A 105 7.59 -18.88 -3.04
N ASP A 106 6.51 -18.88 -2.26
CA ASP A 106 5.13 -18.93 -2.75
C ASP A 106 4.35 -17.62 -2.58
N HIS A 107 4.73 -16.78 -1.61
CA HIS A 107 4.05 -15.52 -1.27
C HIS A 107 5.02 -14.45 -0.74
N VAL A 108 4.52 -13.24 -0.49
CA VAL A 108 5.26 -12.14 0.11
C VAL A 108 4.45 -11.54 1.22
N ASP A 109 4.98 -11.55 2.44
CA ASP A 109 4.32 -10.96 3.59
C ASP A 109 4.74 -9.52 3.80
N VAL A 110 3.75 -8.67 4.08
CA VAL A 110 3.95 -7.25 4.29
C VAL A 110 3.36 -6.83 5.62
N ILE A 111 4.22 -6.29 6.48
CA ILE A 111 3.85 -5.64 7.74
C ILE A 111 3.86 -4.13 7.52
N LYS A 112 2.67 -3.53 7.48
CA LYS A 112 2.45 -2.09 7.40
C LYS A 112 2.30 -1.50 8.78
N GLN A 113 3.20 -0.60 9.12
CA GLN A 113 3.18 0.19 10.35
C GLN A 113 2.79 1.62 10.02
N TYR A 114 1.72 2.10 10.68
CA TYR A 114 1.21 3.45 10.53
C TYR A 114 0.75 3.99 11.87
N LYS A 115 1.38 5.07 12.35
CA LYS A 115 1.16 5.59 13.71
C LYS A 115 1.37 4.47 14.74
N LYS A 116 0.32 4.10 15.49
CA LYS A 116 0.30 2.99 16.46
C LYS A 116 -0.38 1.73 15.90
N LYS A 117 -0.78 1.72 14.62
CA LYS A 117 -1.45 0.59 13.98
C LYS A 117 -0.44 -0.28 13.23
N VAL A 118 -0.56 -1.59 13.43
CA VAL A 118 0.18 -2.60 12.67
C VAL A 118 -0.84 -3.44 11.91
N ILE A 119 -0.64 -3.58 10.60
CA ILE A 119 -1.49 -4.37 9.72
C ILE A 119 -0.56 -5.30 8.95
N ALA A 120 -0.82 -6.59 8.98
CA ALA A 120 -0.10 -7.55 8.17
C ALA A 120 -1.02 -8.15 7.10
N TYR A 121 -0.46 -8.39 5.93
CA TYR A 121 -1.16 -8.99 4.80
C TYR A 121 -0.16 -9.68 3.87
N THR A 122 -0.66 -10.56 3.03
CA THR A 122 0.14 -11.31 2.06
C THR A 122 -0.18 -10.87 0.63
N LEU A 123 0.87 -10.89 -0.17
CA LEU A 123 0.90 -10.46 -1.56
C LEU A 123 1.42 -11.59 -2.44
N ARG A 124 1.02 -11.56 -3.70
CA ARG A 124 1.63 -12.34 -4.76
C ARG A 124 2.36 -11.43 -5.72
N SER A 125 3.67 -11.64 -5.85
CA SER A 125 4.50 -10.93 -6.82
C SER A 125 5.63 -11.85 -7.25
N LYS A 126 5.64 -12.21 -8.54
CA LYS A 126 6.69 -13.09 -9.09
C LYS A 126 8.08 -12.48 -8.90
N THR A 127 8.18 -11.16 -8.96
CA THR A 127 9.44 -10.43 -8.93
C THR A 127 9.93 -10.18 -7.49
N LEU A 128 9.05 -9.80 -6.56
CA LEU A 128 9.43 -9.63 -5.15
C LEU A 128 9.79 -10.95 -4.47
N GLN A 129 9.17 -12.07 -4.87
CA GLN A 129 9.46 -13.41 -4.33
C GLN A 129 10.93 -13.83 -4.59
N HIS A 130 11.44 -13.58 -5.80
CA HIS A 130 12.74 -14.11 -6.23
C HIS A 130 13.93 -13.20 -5.86
N ARG A 131 13.71 -12.07 -5.17
CA ARG A 131 14.79 -11.11 -4.89
C ARG A 131 15.76 -11.57 -3.81
N ASN A 132 15.33 -12.40 -2.85
CA ASN A 132 16.23 -12.94 -1.83
C ASN A 132 17.40 -13.75 -2.41
N MET A 133 17.29 -14.23 -3.66
CA MET A 133 18.41 -14.86 -4.37
C MET A 133 19.53 -13.88 -4.77
N LEU A 134 19.26 -12.58 -4.92
CA LEU A 134 20.26 -11.62 -5.38
C LEU A 134 21.13 -11.06 -4.25
N VAL A 135 20.58 -10.89 -3.04
CA VAL A 135 21.35 -10.35 -1.90
C VAL A 135 22.23 -11.42 -1.25
N ALA A 136 21.87 -12.70 -1.39
CA ALA A 136 22.71 -13.83 -0.93
C ALA A 136 23.88 -14.15 -1.88
N GLY A 137 23.89 -13.60 -3.11
CA GLY A 137 24.89 -13.89 -4.14
C GLY A 137 26.23 -13.16 -3.98
N ASP A 138 26.30 -12.14 -3.11
CA ASP A 138 27.53 -11.35 -2.86
C ASP A 138 28.34 -11.84 -1.65
N VAL A 139 28.09 -13.07 -1.18
CA VAL A 139 28.92 -13.75 -0.18
C VAL A 139 29.47 -15.05 -0.77
N VAL A 140 30.38 -14.95 -1.75
CA VAL A 140 31.45 -15.94 -2.01
C VAL A 140 32.68 -15.21 -2.54
#